data_AF-R7UKJ1-F1
#
_entry.id   AF-R7UKJ1-F1
#
_cell.length_a   1.000
_cell.length_b   1.000
_cell.length_c   1.000
_cell.angle_alpha   90.00
_cell.angle_beta   90.00
_cell.angle_gamma   90.00
#
_symmetry.space_group_name_H-M   'P 1'
#
loop_
_entity.id
_entity.type
_entity.pdbx_description
1 polymer ?
#
loop_
_entity_poly.entity_id
_entity_poly.type
_entity_poly.pdbx_seq_one_letter_code
_entity_poly.pdbx_strand_id
1 'polypeptide(L)'
;MALVNDDCMIPTKDVPELGYIKESSNEQYVPDVFYADKDKYGNEVTHLARPLPVEYLLVDLPAAFPVDSLYTLKAATLGLNKAFAIENRMNIGEPQDFEAFSQYLQQVPPEKLFESLSDFHLLIFMSTCDMLPLKEEIPMLLQAMKNNDTDLGHSWLKAEAWATVEQLIQAHTPLPTDSNPMSYVGAGASPLPPISGGASDGPMWTCSRCTYLNQSSRTACEMCVSPRE
;
A
#
# COMPACT_ATOMS: atom_id res chain seq x y z
N MET A 1 24.70 16.48 -10.83
CA MET A 1 25.62 17.62 -10.60
C MET A 1 27.00 17.19 -11.08
N ALA A 2 27.69 17.99 -11.90
CA ALA A 2 28.90 17.53 -12.61
C ALA A 2 29.99 16.96 -11.69
N LEU A 3 30.28 17.62 -10.57
CA LEU A 3 31.29 17.15 -9.60
C LEU A 3 30.99 15.76 -9.00
N VAL A 4 29.72 15.43 -8.82
CA VAL A 4 29.30 14.10 -8.33
C VAL A 4 29.30 13.08 -9.47
N ASN A 5 28.86 13.49 -10.66
CA ASN A 5 28.85 12.60 -11.83
C ASN A 5 30.25 12.14 -12.22
N ASP A 6 31.23 13.04 -12.11
CA ASP A 6 32.63 12.77 -12.44
C ASP A 6 33.42 12.23 -11.23
N ASP A 7 32.74 11.87 -10.13
CA ASP A 7 33.35 11.30 -8.91
C ASP A 7 34.51 12.14 -8.34
N CYS A 8 34.41 13.47 -8.44
CA CYS A 8 35.42 14.43 -7.98
C CYS A 8 35.20 14.91 -6.54
N MET A 9 34.02 14.69 -5.97
CA MET A 9 33.61 15.19 -4.65
C MET A 9 33.19 14.04 -3.73
N ILE A 10 33.64 14.09 -2.47
CA ILE A 10 33.24 13.15 -1.42
C ILE A 10 32.66 13.88 -0.21
N PRO A 11 31.72 13.27 0.53
CA PRO A 11 31.26 13.82 1.80
C PRO A 11 32.37 13.76 2.85
N THR A 12 32.43 14.74 3.74
CA THR A 12 33.32 14.66 4.91
C THR A 12 32.66 13.84 6.03
N LYS A 13 33.49 13.24 6.89
CA LYS A 13 33.01 12.36 7.97
C LYS A 13 32.39 13.12 9.14
N ASP A 14 33.05 14.21 9.55
CA ASP A 14 32.76 14.86 10.83
C ASP A 14 31.88 16.11 10.67
N VAL A 15 31.78 16.69 9.46
CA VAL A 15 31.10 17.97 9.21
C VAL A 15 30.17 17.89 7.99
N PRO A 16 28.87 17.61 8.18
CA PRO A 16 27.94 17.37 7.06
C PRO A 16 27.73 18.59 6.14
N GLU A 17 28.07 19.79 6.60
CA GLU A 17 27.97 21.03 5.81
C GLU A 17 29.11 21.19 4.79
N LEU A 18 30.15 20.35 4.85
CA LEU A 18 31.32 20.40 3.99
C LEU A 18 31.43 19.15 3.12
N GLY A 19 31.74 19.36 1.85
CA GLY A 19 32.29 18.36 0.95
C GLY A 19 33.79 18.53 0.74
N TYR A 20 34.44 17.50 0.22
CA TYR A 20 35.87 17.53 -0.07
C TYR A 20 36.10 17.17 -1.53
N ILE A 21 36.81 18.02 -2.27
CA ILE A 21 37.25 17.72 -3.63
C ILE A 21 38.48 16.84 -3.58
N LYS A 22 38.41 15.68 -4.25
CA LYS A 22 39.50 14.71 -4.32
C LYS A 22 40.75 15.34 -4.94
N GLU A 23 41.91 14.83 -4.55
CA GLU A 23 43.14 15.16 -5.26
C GLU A 23 43.26 14.30 -6.52
N SER A 24 43.91 14.86 -7.55
CA SER A 24 44.25 14.10 -8.75
C SER A 24 45.09 12.87 -8.39
N SER A 25 44.71 11.72 -8.93
CA SER A 25 45.46 10.46 -8.82
C SER A 25 45.94 10.00 -10.20
N ASN A 26 46.70 8.90 -10.24
CA ASN A 26 47.10 8.28 -11.52
C ASN A 26 45.90 7.67 -12.28
N GLU A 27 44.80 7.38 -11.58
CA GLU A 27 43.61 6.73 -12.13
C GLU A 27 42.57 7.76 -12.60
N GLN A 28 42.57 8.96 -12.01
CA GLN A 28 41.57 9.97 -12.26
C GLN A 28 42.16 11.38 -12.10
N TYR A 29 42.01 12.18 -13.15
CA TYR A 29 42.35 13.60 -13.11
C TYR A 29 41.21 14.39 -12.46
N VAL A 30 41.51 15.10 -11.38
CA VAL A 30 40.59 16.02 -10.69
C VAL A 30 41.20 17.41 -10.72
N PRO A 31 40.59 18.37 -11.45
CA PRO A 31 41.12 19.73 -11.52
C PRO A 31 40.99 20.46 -10.18
N ASP A 32 41.78 21.52 -9.99
CA ASP A 32 41.56 22.42 -8.87
C ASP A 32 40.21 23.14 -9.03
N VAL A 33 39.33 22.90 -8.07
CA VAL A 33 38.01 23.53 -7.99
C VAL A 33 38.09 24.69 -7.02
N PHE A 34 37.51 25.82 -7.41
CA PHE A 34 37.43 27.03 -6.60
C PHE A 34 35.98 27.46 -6.43
N TYR A 35 35.68 28.10 -5.31
CA TYR A 35 34.39 28.76 -5.07
C TYR A 35 34.63 30.22 -4.69
N ALA A 36 33.68 31.09 -5.01
CA ALA A 36 33.74 32.50 -4.67
C ALA A 36 32.84 32.77 -3.46
N ASP A 37 33.39 33.42 -2.44
CA ASP A 37 32.68 33.86 -1.26
C ASP A 37 32.73 35.40 -1.14
N LYS A 38 31.75 35.99 -0.45
CA LYS A 38 31.73 37.42 -0.17
C LYS A 38 32.17 37.68 1.26
N ASP A 39 33.25 38.44 1.41
CA ASP A 39 33.74 38.83 2.72
C ASP A 39 32.79 39.82 3.42
N LYS A 40 33.09 40.13 4.69
CA LYS A 40 32.35 41.12 5.50
C LYS A 40 32.32 42.54 4.93
N TYR A 41 33.15 42.84 3.94
CA TYR A 41 33.21 44.12 3.23
C TYR A 41 32.53 44.07 1.86
N GLY A 42 31.96 42.92 1.47
CA GLY A 42 31.30 42.71 0.19
C GLY A 42 32.24 42.44 -0.98
N ASN A 43 33.54 42.19 -0.73
CA ASN A 43 34.48 41.81 -1.77
C ASN A 43 34.37 40.32 -2.09
N GLU A 44 34.47 39.96 -3.35
CA GLU A 44 34.52 38.56 -3.78
C GLU A 44 35.94 37.99 -3.58
N VAL A 45 36.03 36.92 -2.80
CA VAL A 45 37.27 36.20 -2.49
C VAL A 45 37.14 34.77 -3.03
N THR A 46 38.13 34.34 -3.81
CA THR A 46 38.18 32.99 -4.34
C THR A 46 38.88 32.06 -3.34
N HIS A 47 38.20 30.99 -2.96
CA HIS A 47 38.69 29.96 -2.04
C HIS A 47 38.88 28.63 -2.78
N LEU A 48 39.88 27.87 -2.39
CA LEU A 48 40.08 26.50 -2.86
C LEU A 48 39.00 25.60 -2.23
N ALA A 49 38.34 24.78 -3.04
CA ALA A 49 37.23 23.90 -2.65
C ALA A 49 37.67 22.65 -1.84
N ARG A 50 38.63 22.81 -0.93
CA ARG A 50 39.23 21.76 -0.10
C ARG A 50 39.38 22.27 1.35
N PRO A 51 38.30 22.39 2.13
CA PRO A 51 36.94 21.87 1.90
C PRO A 51 36.01 22.83 1.15
N LEU A 52 34.93 22.30 0.58
CA LEU A 52 33.88 23.04 -0.13
C LEU A 52 32.59 23.05 0.70
N PRO A 53 32.05 24.22 1.08
CA PRO A 53 30.74 24.26 1.73
C PRO A 53 29.62 23.84 0.77
N VAL A 54 28.75 22.94 1.23
CA VAL A 54 27.68 22.33 0.42
C VAL A 54 26.61 23.35 0.04
N GLU A 55 26.44 24.43 0.82
CA GLU A 55 25.47 25.49 0.55
C GLU A 55 25.65 26.16 -0.82
N TYR A 56 26.89 26.29 -1.32
CA TYR A 56 27.16 26.84 -2.66
C TYR A 56 26.68 25.93 -3.80
N LEU A 57 26.29 24.69 -3.49
CA LEU A 57 25.79 23.71 -4.44
C LEU A 57 24.26 23.60 -4.40
N LEU A 58 23.62 24.30 -3.47
CA LEU A 58 22.18 24.26 -3.24
C LEU A 58 21.53 25.55 -3.69
N VAL A 59 20.28 25.45 -4.10
CA VAL A 59 19.43 26.60 -4.43
C VAL A 59 18.12 26.42 -3.71
N ASP A 60 17.69 27.46 -3.00
CA ASP A 60 16.42 27.47 -2.31
C ASP A 60 15.27 27.57 -3.32
N LEU A 61 14.31 26.65 -3.21
CA LEU A 61 13.07 26.66 -3.97
C LEU A 61 11.90 26.93 -3.04
N PRO A 62 11.05 27.93 -3.30
CA PRO A 62 9.85 28.15 -2.51
C PRO A 62 8.89 26.97 -2.70
N ALA A 63 8.36 26.46 -1.59
CA ALA A 63 7.33 25.43 -1.58
C ALA A 63 6.04 25.98 -0.99
N ALA A 64 4.91 25.75 -1.65
CA ALA A 64 3.59 26.17 -1.20
C ALA A 64 2.51 25.25 -1.75
N PHE A 65 1.34 25.27 -1.12
CA PHE A 65 0.13 24.68 -1.66
C PHE A 65 -0.70 25.75 -2.37
N PRO A 66 -1.46 25.39 -3.42
CA PRO A 66 -2.39 26.33 -4.04
C PRO A 66 -3.48 26.72 -3.03
N VAL A 67 -3.94 27.98 -3.10
CA VAL A 67 -5.00 28.52 -2.21
C VAL A 67 -6.27 27.68 -2.34
N ASP A 68 -6.66 27.42 -3.58
CA ASP A 68 -7.70 26.44 -3.90
C ASP A 68 -7.04 25.10 -4.20
N SER A 69 -7.33 24.09 -3.39
CA SER A 69 -6.72 22.76 -3.54
C SER A 69 -7.17 22.10 -4.85
N LEU A 70 -6.22 21.87 -5.76
CA LEU A 70 -6.45 21.16 -7.01
C LEU A 70 -5.93 19.72 -6.88
N TYR A 71 -6.85 18.76 -6.92
CA TYR A 71 -6.52 17.33 -6.82
C TYR A 71 -6.61 16.66 -8.19
N THR A 72 -5.47 16.18 -8.70
CA THR A 72 -5.44 15.29 -9.87
C THR A 72 -5.94 13.90 -9.51
N LEU A 73 -5.60 13.43 -8.31
CA LEU A 73 -6.00 12.15 -7.76
C LEU A 73 -7.03 12.39 -6.65
N LYS A 74 -8.26 11.97 -6.91
CA LYS A 74 -9.43 12.38 -6.13
C LYS A 74 -9.82 11.37 -5.05
N ALA A 75 -9.21 10.20 -5.00
CA ALA A 75 -9.60 9.16 -4.03
C ALA A 75 -9.56 9.65 -2.57
N ALA A 76 -8.58 10.48 -2.22
CA ALA A 76 -8.46 11.08 -0.89
C ALA A 76 -9.62 12.05 -0.53
N THR A 77 -10.30 12.60 -1.54
CA THR A 77 -11.44 13.52 -1.35
C THR A 77 -12.77 12.81 -1.11
N LEU A 78 -12.80 11.48 -1.24
CA LEU A 78 -14.04 10.68 -1.12
C LEU A 78 -14.50 10.47 0.32
N GLY A 79 -13.66 10.83 1.31
CA GLY A 79 -13.98 10.65 2.72
C GLY A 79 -14.11 9.18 3.14
N LEU A 80 -13.37 8.28 2.47
CA LEU A 80 -13.29 6.88 2.85
C LEU A 80 -12.69 6.73 4.26
N ASN A 81 -13.16 5.74 5.02
CA ASN A 81 -12.67 5.48 6.38
C ASN A 81 -11.19 5.14 6.41
N LYS A 82 -10.69 4.44 5.38
CA LYS A 82 -9.29 4.03 5.25
C LYS A 82 -8.83 4.22 3.80
N ALA A 83 -7.71 4.91 3.61
CA ALA A 83 -7.04 5.01 2.32
C ALA A 83 -6.39 3.67 1.93
N PHE A 84 -6.10 3.49 0.64
CA PHE A 84 -5.36 2.32 0.20
C PHE A 84 -3.93 2.33 0.78
N ALA A 85 -3.37 1.16 1.08
CA ALA A 85 -2.04 1.05 1.66
C ALA A 85 -0.98 1.58 0.69
N ILE A 86 0.04 2.28 1.20
CA ILE A 86 1.16 2.83 0.39
C ILE A 86 2.21 1.74 0.19
N GLU A 87 2.87 1.71 -0.98
CA GLU A 87 3.90 0.72 -1.30
C GLU A 87 5.12 0.80 -0.36
N ASN A 88 5.86 -0.31 -0.26
CA ASN A 88 7.09 -0.43 0.53
C ASN A 88 6.93 -0.19 2.05
N ARG A 89 5.73 -0.46 2.60
CA ARG A 89 5.42 -0.29 4.04
C ARG A 89 5.06 -1.58 4.78
N MET A 90 5.47 -2.73 4.24
CA MET A 90 5.28 -4.02 4.88
C MET A 90 5.93 -4.08 6.28
N ASN A 91 7.06 -3.40 6.47
CA ASN A 91 7.78 -3.34 7.74
C ASN A 91 7.02 -2.61 8.86
N ILE A 92 6.08 -1.73 8.53
CA ILE A 92 5.23 -1.02 9.49
C ILE A 92 3.81 -1.58 9.57
N GLY A 93 3.56 -2.73 8.94
CA GLY A 93 2.27 -3.43 8.99
C GLY A 93 1.22 -2.92 7.99
N GLU A 94 1.63 -2.23 6.93
CA GLU A 94 0.75 -1.83 5.82
C GLU A 94 1.09 -2.66 4.56
N PRO A 95 0.65 -3.94 4.47
CA PRO A 95 0.86 -4.74 3.27
C PRO A 95 -0.06 -4.26 2.13
N GLN A 96 0.48 -4.24 0.91
CA GLN A 96 -0.31 -4.15 -0.32
C GLN A 96 -0.49 -5.55 -0.88
N ASP A 97 -1.46 -6.28 -0.33
CA ASP A 97 -1.86 -7.60 -0.81
C ASP A 97 -3.29 -7.55 -1.39
N PHE A 98 -3.72 -8.68 -1.96
CA PHE A 98 -5.06 -8.79 -2.54
C PHE A 98 -6.18 -8.61 -1.50
N GLU A 99 -5.90 -8.94 -0.24
CA GLU A 99 -6.83 -8.75 0.88
C GLU A 99 -7.04 -7.26 1.16
N ALA A 100 -5.96 -6.48 1.29
CA ALA A 100 -6.03 -5.04 1.46
C ALA A 100 -6.74 -4.34 0.29
N PHE A 101 -6.52 -4.82 -0.94
CA PHE A 101 -7.21 -4.37 -2.14
C PHE A 101 -8.71 -4.66 -2.10
N SER A 102 -9.09 -5.89 -1.75
CA SER A 102 -10.50 -6.30 -1.64
C SER A 102 -11.22 -5.49 -0.56
N GLN A 103 -10.62 -5.35 0.62
CA GLN A 103 -11.16 -4.54 1.71
C GLN A 103 -11.30 -3.06 1.34
N TYR A 104 -10.37 -2.50 0.56
CA TYR A 104 -10.46 -1.13 0.08
C TYR A 104 -11.67 -0.94 -0.85
N LEU A 105 -11.82 -1.78 -1.87
CA LEU A 105 -12.92 -1.66 -2.82
C LEU A 105 -14.29 -1.92 -2.21
N GLN A 106 -14.39 -2.80 -1.21
CA GLN A 106 -15.64 -3.04 -0.48
C GLN A 106 -16.12 -1.82 0.32
N GLN A 107 -15.23 -0.89 0.70
CA GLN A 107 -15.61 0.35 1.38
C GLN A 107 -16.20 1.39 0.43
N VAL A 108 -15.99 1.23 -0.88
CA VAL A 108 -16.32 2.24 -1.88
C VAL A 108 -17.76 2.02 -2.37
N PRO A 109 -18.63 3.05 -2.34
CA PRO A 109 -19.94 3.00 -2.99
C PRO A 109 -19.80 2.80 -4.50
N PRO A 110 -20.65 1.99 -5.15
CA PRO A 110 -20.53 1.68 -6.57
C PRO A 110 -20.60 2.94 -7.48
N GLU A 111 -21.33 3.96 -7.05
CA GLU A 111 -21.43 5.25 -7.77
C GLU A 111 -20.09 6.01 -7.81
N LYS A 112 -19.25 5.84 -6.79
CA LYS A 112 -17.97 6.53 -6.62
C LYS A 112 -16.77 5.63 -6.97
N LEU A 113 -17.02 4.47 -7.56
CA LEU A 113 -15.99 3.48 -7.86
C LEU A 113 -14.90 4.04 -8.78
N PHE A 114 -15.29 4.70 -9.87
CA PHE A 114 -14.35 5.33 -10.80
C PHE A 114 -13.47 6.38 -10.10
N GLU A 115 -14.06 7.19 -9.21
CA GLU A 115 -13.35 8.22 -8.47
C GLU A 115 -12.39 7.62 -7.44
N SER A 116 -12.73 6.46 -6.87
CA SER A 116 -11.86 5.73 -5.94
C SER A 116 -10.64 5.12 -6.62
N LEU A 117 -10.78 4.76 -7.91
CA LEU A 117 -9.65 4.29 -8.71
C LEU A 117 -8.62 5.40 -8.97
N SER A 118 -8.98 6.66 -8.72
CA SER A 118 -8.11 7.83 -8.80
C SER A 118 -7.18 7.93 -7.58
N ASP A 119 -6.51 6.83 -7.25
CA ASP A 119 -5.49 6.70 -6.20
C ASP A 119 -4.19 6.19 -6.84
N PHE A 120 -3.07 6.90 -6.59
CA PHE A 120 -1.77 6.55 -7.18
C PHE A 120 -1.30 5.16 -6.78
N HIS A 121 -1.42 4.84 -5.49
CA HIS A 121 -0.90 3.62 -4.91
C HIS A 121 -1.72 2.42 -5.39
N LEU A 122 -3.04 2.61 -5.54
CA LEU A 122 -3.94 1.62 -6.12
C LEU A 122 -3.63 1.38 -7.60
N LEU A 123 -3.41 2.43 -8.38
CA LEU A 123 -3.05 2.33 -9.80
C LEU A 123 -1.74 1.57 -10.00
N ILE A 124 -0.73 1.87 -9.16
CA ILE A 124 0.54 1.11 -9.16
C ILE A 124 0.25 -0.36 -8.84
N PHE A 125 -0.47 -0.65 -7.75
CA PHE A 125 -0.78 -2.01 -7.36
C PHE A 125 -1.51 -2.80 -8.47
N MET A 126 -2.53 -2.21 -9.09
CA MET A 126 -3.23 -2.84 -10.22
C MET A 126 -2.33 -3.10 -11.43
N SER A 127 -1.29 -2.28 -11.62
CA SER A 127 -0.35 -2.43 -12.74
C SER A 127 0.77 -3.44 -12.49
N THR A 128 1.14 -3.65 -11.23
CA THR A 128 2.27 -4.52 -10.82
C THR A 128 1.79 -5.87 -10.28
N CYS A 129 0.52 -6.01 -9.90
CA CYS A 129 -0.03 -7.25 -9.38
C CYS A 129 -0.25 -8.26 -10.53
N ASP A 130 0.60 -9.29 -10.59
CA ASP A 130 0.52 -10.35 -11.61
C ASP A 130 -0.80 -11.14 -11.61
N MET A 131 -1.58 -11.08 -10.51
CA MET A 131 -2.89 -11.72 -10.43
C MET A 131 -3.97 -11.00 -11.24
N LEU A 132 -3.74 -9.73 -11.61
CA LEU A 132 -4.72 -8.89 -12.29
C LEU A 132 -4.29 -8.63 -13.74
N PRO A 133 -5.11 -9.00 -14.75
CA PRO A 133 -4.80 -8.75 -16.16
C PRO A 133 -5.07 -7.28 -16.57
N LEU A 134 -4.68 -6.31 -15.74
CA LEU A 134 -5.05 -4.90 -15.92
C LEU A 134 -3.96 -4.05 -16.56
N LYS A 135 -2.72 -4.54 -16.64
CA LYS A 135 -1.57 -3.75 -17.10
C LYS A 135 -1.78 -3.08 -18.47
N GLU A 136 -2.38 -3.80 -19.42
CA GLU A 136 -2.65 -3.29 -20.78
C GLU A 136 -3.86 -2.34 -20.84
N GLU A 137 -4.78 -2.44 -19.88
CA GLU A 137 -6.03 -1.67 -19.82
C GLU A 137 -5.91 -0.39 -18.96
N ILE A 138 -4.90 -0.29 -18.10
CA ILE A 138 -4.64 0.89 -17.25
C ILE A 138 -4.43 2.18 -18.05
N PRO A 139 -3.75 2.22 -19.21
CA PRO A 139 -3.60 3.45 -19.99
C PRO A 139 -4.94 4.10 -20.36
N MET A 140 -5.97 3.31 -20.67
CA MET A 140 -7.32 3.81 -20.96
C MET A 140 -7.94 4.47 -19.72
N LEU A 141 -7.79 3.83 -18.55
CA LEU A 141 -8.24 4.38 -17.27
C LEU A 141 -7.55 5.71 -16.94
N LEU A 142 -6.23 5.79 -17.15
CA LEU A 142 -5.45 7.02 -16.93
C LEU A 142 -5.89 8.16 -17.88
N GLN A 143 -6.24 7.84 -19.12
CA GLN A 143 -6.76 8.82 -20.07
C GLN A 143 -8.13 9.37 -19.62
N ALA A 144 -9.01 8.48 -19.13
CA ALA A 144 -10.30 8.89 -18.55
C ALA A 144 -10.11 9.83 -17.36
N MET A 145 -9.20 9.48 -16.43
CA MET A 145 -8.90 10.31 -15.25
C MET A 145 -8.29 11.67 -15.63
N LYS A 146 -7.33 11.69 -16.56
CA LYS A 146 -6.67 12.92 -17.01
C LYS A 146 -7.66 13.93 -17.61
N ASN A 147 -8.62 13.43 -18.39
CA ASN A 147 -9.61 14.26 -19.07
C ASN A 147 -10.87 14.51 -18.21
N ASN A 148 -10.97 13.90 -17.02
CA ASN A 148 -12.19 13.83 -16.22
C ASN A 148 -13.39 13.31 -17.01
N ASP A 149 -13.16 12.34 -17.90
CA ASP A 149 -14.18 11.71 -18.73
C ASP A 149 -14.82 10.55 -17.94
N THR A 150 -15.97 10.85 -17.32
CA THR A 150 -16.73 9.87 -16.54
C THR A 150 -17.31 8.76 -17.40
N ASP A 151 -17.67 9.06 -18.65
CA ASP A 151 -18.29 8.09 -19.55
C ASP A 151 -17.26 7.02 -19.97
N LEU A 152 -16.04 7.45 -20.31
CA LEU A 152 -14.93 6.54 -20.60
C LEU A 152 -14.56 5.72 -19.36
N GLY A 153 -14.57 6.32 -18.17
CA GLY A 153 -14.34 5.65 -16.90
C GLY A 153 -15.37 4.55 -16.60
N HIS A 154 -16.67 4.86 -16.77
CA HIS A 154 -17.74 3.87 -16.61
C HIS A 154 -17.73 2.80 -17.70
N SER A 155 -17.26 3.11 -18.91
CA SER A 155 -17.04 2.12 -19.97
C SER A 155 -15.94 1.14 -19.56
N TRP A 156 -14.84 1.63 -18.99
CA TRP A 156 -13.74 0.81 -18.48
C TRP A 156 -14.17 -0.13 -17.35
N LEU A 157 -15.02 0.35 -16.43
CA LEU A 157 -15.60 -0.49 -15.37
C LEU A 157 -16.50 -1.62 -15.91
N LYS A 158 -17.00 -1.50 -17.14
CA LYS A 158 -17.79 -2.56 -17.80
C LYS A 158 -16.93 -3.49 -18.65
N ALA A 159 -15.64 -3.24 -18.77
CA ALA A 159 -14.73 -4.07 -19.55
C ALA A 159 -14.54 -5.45 -18.91
N GLU A 160 -14.26 -6.45 -19.74
CA GLU A 160 -14.06 -7.85 -19.31
C GLU A 160 -12.89 -7.99 -18.32
N ALA A 161 -11.85 -7.17 -18.49
CA ALA A 161 -10.71 -7.15 -17.59
C ALA A 161 -11.10 -6.72 -16.16
N TRP A 162 -11.97 -5.72 -16.01
CA TRP A 162 -12.49 -5.31 -14.70
C TRP A 162 -13.47 -6.33 -14.13
N ALA A 163 -14.34 -6.90 -14.97
CA ALA A 163 -15.24 -7.97 -14.54
C ALA A 163 -14.47 -9.16 -13.93
N THR A 164 -13.29 -9.49 -14.47
CA THR A 164 -12.40 -10.52 -13.90
C THR A 164 -11.91 -10.15 -12.50
N VAL A 165 -11.57 -8.88 -12.27
CA VAL A 165 -11.17 -8.36 -10.94
C VAL A 165 -12.32 -8.50 -9.95
N GLU A 166 -13.54 -8.13 -10.34
CA GLU A 166 -14.72 -8.26 -9.49
C GLU A 166 -14.98 -9.71 -9.11
N GLN A 167 -14.83 -10.65 -10.04
CA GLN A 167 -14.94 -12.09 -9.76
C GLN A 167 -13.85 -12.58 -8.81
N LEU A 168 -12.61 -12.10 -8.95
CA LEU A 168 -11.52 -12.45 -8.04
C LEU A 168 -11.80 -11.93 -6.62
N ILE A 169 -12.32 -10.71 -6.47
CA ILE A 169 -12.72 -10.14 -5.17
C ILE A 169 -13.84 -10.98 -4.55
N GLN A 170 -14.85 -11.36 -5.33
CA GLN A 170 -15.95 -12.23 -4.86
C GLN A 170 -15.43 -13.60 -4.38
N ALA A 171 -14.44 -14.18 -5.06
CA ALA A 171 -13.84 -15.45 -4.67
C ALA A 171 -12.97 -15.36 -3.41
N HIS A 172 -12.34 -14.21 -3.15
CA HIS A 172 -11.51 -13.99 -1.95
C HIS A 172 -12.31 -13.53 -0.74
N THR A 173 -13.50 -12.95 -0.96
CA THR A 173 -14.38 -12.58 0.14
C THR A 173 -14.91 -13.86 0.78
N PRO A 174 -14.58 -14.18 2.04
CA PRO A 174 -15.16 -15.33 2.70
C PRO A 174 -16.68 -15.11 2.75
N LEU A 175 -17.45 -16.01 2.15
CA LEU A 175 -18.90 -15.96 2.30
C LEU A 175 -19.21 -15.95 3.80
N PRO A 176 -20.14 -15.10 4.27
CA PRO A 176 -20.77 -15.38 5.54
C PRO A 176 -21.27 -16.81 5.45
N THR A 177 -20.88 -17.65 6.39
CA THR A 177 -21.46 -18.98 6.58
C THR A 177 -22.94 -18.81 6.87
N ASP A 178 -23.73 -18.59 5.83
CA ASP A 178 -25.15 -18.89 5.84
C ASP A 178 -25.22 -20.40 6.03
N SER A 179 -25.64 -20.77 7.22
CA SER A 179 -25.97 -22.13 7.63
C SER A 179 -27.19 -22.60 6.84
N ASN A 180 -27.03 -22.84 5.54
CA ASN A 180 -28.02 -23.54 4.75
C ASN A 180 -27.36 -24.27 3.58
N PRO A 181 -26.89 -25.52 3.78
CA PRO A 181 -26.46 -26.33 2.65
C PRO A 181 -27.71 -26.69 1.86
N MET A 182 -27.98 -25.95 0.79
CA MET A 182 -28.94 -26.36 -0.24
C MET A 182 -28.29 -27.53 -1.00
N SER A 183 -28.44 -28.73 -0.44
CA SER A 183 -28.04 -29.98 -1.08
C SER A 183 -28.97 -30.23 -2.27
N TYR A 184 -28.42 -30.16 -3.48
CA TYR A 184 -29.09 -30.62 -4.70
C TYR A 184 -29.24 -32.14 -4.62
N VAL A 185 -30.42 -32.62 -4.18
CA VAL A 185 -30.73 -34.04 -4.17
C VAL A 185 -31.38 -34.39 -5.51
N GLY A 186 -30.65 -35.10 -6.37
CA GLY A 186 -31.22 -35.72 -7.56
C GLY A 186 -32.33 -36.71 -7.19
N ALA A 187 -33.39 -36.74 -8.00
CA ALA A 187 -34.54 -37.60 -7.77
C ALA A 187 -34.13 -39.09 -7.72
N GLY A 188 -34.14 -39.70 -6.52
CA GLY A 188 -33.95 -41.15 -6.36
C GLY A 188 -33.32 -41.66 -5.05
N ALA A 189 -32.83 -40.80 -4.14
CA ALA A 189 -32.20 -41.27 -2.90
C ALA A 189 -33.13 -41.14 -1.67
N SER A 190 -33.27 -42.21 -0.89
CA SER A 190 -34.01 -42.22 0.38
C SER A 190 -33.21 -41.49 1.49
N PRO A 191 -33.87 -40.80 2.45
CA PRO A 191 -33.17 -40.00 3.45
C PRO A 191 -32.52 -40.89 4.52
N LEU A 192 -31.25 -40.61 4.83
CA LEU A 192 -30.61 -41.04 6.07
C LEU A 192 -31.06 -40.12 7.22
N PRO A 193 -31.16 -40.62 8.46
CA PRO A 193 -31.57 -39.80 9.60
C PRO A 193 -30.51 -38.72 9.91
N PRO A 194 -30.92 -37.51 10.34
CA PRO A 194 -29.99 -36.42 10.62
C PRO A 194 -29.13 -36.73 11.85
N ILE A 195 -27.82 -36.60 11.69
CA ILE A 195 -26.88 -36.51 12.82
C ILE A 195 -27.02 -35.10 13.39
N SER A 196 -27.69 -35.01 14.54
CA SER A 196 -27.84 -33.79 15.33
C SER A 196 -26.51 -33.40 15.99
N GLY A 197 -25.68 -32.63 15.29
CA GLY A 197 -24.55 -31.88 15.87
C GLY A 197 -25.02 -30.52 16.35
N GLY A 198 -25.72 -30.49 17.50
CA GLY A 198 -26.20 -29.24 18.10
C GLY A 198 -25.05 -28.40 18.66
N ALA A 199 -24.72 -27.30 17.97
CA ALA A 199 -23.95 -26.20 18.56
C ALA A 199 -24.90 -25.36 19.43
N SER A 200 -25.00 -25.73 20.71
CA SER A 200 -25.71 -24.93 21.71
C SER A 200 -24.84 -23.75 22.13
N ASP A 201 -25.24 -22.55 21.73
CA ASP A 201 -24.71 -21.27 22.17
C ASP A 201 -24.99 -21.06 23.67
N GLY A 202 -24.06 -21.50 24.52
CA GLY A 202 -24.15 -21.36 25.97
C GLY A 202 -22.77 -21.14 26.59
N PRO A 203 -22.69 -20.53 27.78
CA PRO A 203 -21.43 -20.09 28.38
C PRO A 203 -20.48 -21.27 28.63
N MET A 204 -19.30 -21.21 28.00
CA MET A 204 -18.23 -22.19 28.18
C MET A 204 -17.74 -22.22 29.63
N TRP A 205 -17.28 -23.38 30.11
CA TRP A 205 -16.77 -23.55 31.48
C TRP A 205 -15.33 -24.05 31.48
N THR A 206 -14.53 -23.54 32.41
CA THR A 206 -13.12 -23.89 32.56
C THR A 206 -12.96 -25.08 33.49
N CYS A 207 -12.23 -26.12 33.06
CA CYS A 207 -11.95 -27.28 33.89
C CYS A 207 -11.05 -26.95 35.09
N SER A 208 -11.48 -27.28 36.30
CA SER A 208 -10.72 -27.07 37.55
C SER A 208 -9.40 -27.87 37.63
N ARG A 209 -9.24 -28.92 36.81
CA ARG A 209 -8.06 -29.81 36.84
C ARG A 209 -7.02 -29.48 35.78
N CYS A 210 -7.44 -29.22 34.55
CA CYS A 210 -6.52 -29.03 33.41
C CYS A 210 -6.65 -27.67 32.71
N THR A 211 -7.51 -26.77 33.23
CA THR A 211 -7.75 -25.41 32.70
C THR A 211 -8.32 -25.34 31.28
N TYR A 212 -8.68 -26.47 30.67
CA TYR A 212 -9.28 -26.51 29.34
C TYR A 212 -10.69 -25.89 29.35
N LEU A 213 -11.01 -25.14 28.29
CA LEU A 213 -12.29 -24.46 28.10
C LEU A 213 -13.26 -25.39 27.38
N ASN A 214 -14.29 -25.86 28.09
CA ASN A 214 -15.27 -26.83 27.58
C ASN A 214 -16.58 -26.13 27.19
N GLN A 215 -17.29 -26.69 26.21
CA GLN A 215 -18.64 -26.26 25.86
C GLN A 215 -19.64 -26.51 27.01
N SER A 216 -20.64 -25.64 27.14
CA SER A 216 -21.67 -25.68 28.18
C SER A 216 -22.49 -26.98 28.21
N SER A 217 -22.61 -27.64 27.06
CA SER A 217 -23.35 -28.89 26.85
C SER A 217 -22.67 -30.12 27.46
N ARG A 218 -21.38 -30.03 27.82
CA ARG A 218 -20.62 -31.16 28.37
C ARG A 218 -20.58 -31.15 29.90
N THR A 219 -20.88 -32.31 30.48
CA THR A 219 -20.82 -32.59 31.92
C THR A 219 -19.45 -33.11 32.39
N ALA A 220 -18.52 -33.38 31.47
CA ALA A 220 -17.15 -33.80 31.73
C ALA A 220 -16.17 -33.08 30.78
N CYS A 221 -14.92 -32.92 31.22
CA CYS A 221 -13.90 -32.25 30.45
C CYS A 221 -13.42 -33.08 29.25
N GLU A 222 -13.27 -32.45 28.09
CA GLU A 222 -12.78 -33.09 26.85
C GLU A 222 -11.33 -33.59 26.95
N MET A 223 -10.46 -32.86 27.65
CA MET A 223 -9.03 -33.19 27.72
C MET A 223 -8.68 -34.20 28.80
N CYS A 224 -9.37 -34.16 29.96
CA CYS A 224 -9.00 -34.99 31.11
C CYS A 224 -10.13 -35.87 31.66
N VAL A 225 -11.33 -35.80 31.08
CA VAL A 225 -12.50 -36.63 31.43
C VAL A 225 -13.00 -36.40 32.87
N SER A 226 -12.46 -35.42 33.60
CA SER A 226 -12.95 -35.06 34.93
C SER A 226 -14.36 -34.48 34.87
N PRO A 227 -15.25 -34.81 35.83
CA PRO A 227 -16.61 -34.26 35.89
C PRO A 227 -16.58 -32.75 36.15
N ARG A 228 -17.64 -32.06 35.72
CA ARG A 228 -17.90 -30.65 36.03
C ARG A 228 -18.32 -30.55 37.51
N GLU A 229 -17.42 -30.02 38.34
CA GLU A 229 -17.68 -29.63 39.73
C GLU A 229 -18.34 -28.24 39.82
#